data_AF-A0A1H6UEG5-F1
#
_entry.id   AF-A0A1H6UEG5-F1
#
_cell.length_a   1.000
_cell.length_b   1.000
_cell.length_c   1.000
_cell.angle_alpha   90.00
_cell.angle_beta   90.00
_cell.angle_gamma   90.00
#
_symmetry.space_group_name_H-M   'P 1'
#
loop_
_entity.id
_entity.type
_entity.pdbx_description
1 polymer ?
#
loop_
_entity_poly.entity_id
_entity_poly.type
_entity_poly.pdbx_seq_one_letter_code
_entity_poly.pdbx_strand_id
1 'polypeptide(L)'
;MSRDFKQIFKDYQKKYHLCHWLDKNEQVASNEGEVFWQYCGLTDDFKEELVNAVIETFFKDKEYLYLCISPSKTDLINKELVAGRIAEQLHKKDIGITDESFDKMIHFTSYGVYKKGINQGFDKVRKRSDNQSLQVSFFTNVIEEKTKLIPSYLNEYLRLIEKDLYKNYGGTMESLWIDIELVEKQEPYPFRFQKRVNSPSSYTDPYTYNVGHFSIKPDFNLLDKLQSKSLICLYLIDLLCESINELSNRKKALGDFDFSTFQSDFIEACEKVKSILK
;
A
#
# COMPACT_ATOMS: atom_id res chain seq x y z
N MET A 1 14.68 17.87 -25.60
CA MET A 1 15.87 17.55 -24.79
C MET A 1 15.98 16.03 -24.69
N SER A 2 17.03 15.44 -25.25
CA SER A 2 17.28 13.99 -25.15
C SER A 2 17.46 13.63 -23.67
N ARG A 3 16.59 12.77 -23.12
CA ARG A 3 16.81 12.21 -21.77
C ARG A 3 18.06 11.32 -21.78
N ASP A 4 18.84 11.34 -20.70
CA ASP A 4 19.98 10.44 -20.52
C ASP A 4 19.49 8.99 -20.36
N PHE A 5 20.01 8.06 -21.18
CA PHE A 5 19.63 6.64 -21.14
C PHE A 5 19.96 5.96 -19.81
N LYS A 6 20.99 6.41 -19.08
CA LYS A 6 21.24 5.93 -17.72
C LYS A 6 20.10 6.33 -16.78
N GLN A 7 19.55 7.53 -16.95
CA GLN A 7 18.42 8.01 -16.16
C GLN A 7 17.13 7.26 -16.55
N ILE A 8 16.90 7.03 -17.85
CA ILE A 8 15.77 6.22 -18.34
C ILE A 8 15.78 4.81 -17.71
N PHE A 9 16.95 4.16 -17.66
CA PHE A 9 17.05 2.85 -17.02
C PHE A 9 16.71 2.90 -15.53
N LYS A 10 17.18 3.91 -14.80
CA LYS A 10 16.84 4.10 -13.37
C LYS A 10 15.35 4.35 -13.17
N ASP A 11 14.74 5.15 -14.04
CA ASP A 11 13.32 5.45 -14.00
C ASP A 11 12.49 4.19 -14.28
N TYR A 12 12.89 3.37 -15.27
CA TYR A 12 12.31 2.06 -15.53
C TYR A 12 12.37 1.17 -14.28
N GLN A 13 13.54 1.02 -13.65
CA GLN A 13 13.68 0.19 -12.44
C GLN A 13 12.79 0.68 -11.29
N LYS A 14 12.70 2.00 -11.08
CA LYS A 14 11.82 2.59 -10.06
C LYS A 14 10.35 2.30 -10.34
N LYS A 15 9.95 2.36 -11.61
CA LYS A 15 8.56 2.16 -12.05
C LYS A 15 8.18 0.69 -12.17
N TYR A 16 9.13 -0.21 -12.44
CA TYR A 16 8.93 -1.66 -12.49
C TYR A 16 8.28 -2.18 -11.20
N HIS A 17 8.78 -1.73 -10.04
CA HIS A 17 8.23 -2.11 -8.73
C HIS A 17 6.89 -1.44 -8.39
N LEU A 18 6.45 -0.48 -9.19
CA LEU A 18 5.17 0.24 -9.04
C LEU A 18 4.18 -0.15 -10.15
N CYS A 19 4.56 -1.09 -11.02
CA CYS A 19 3.76 -1.52 -12.14
C CYS A 19 2.72 -2.53 -11.67
N HIS A 20 1.46 -2.35 -12.09
CA HIS A 20 0.43 -3.36 -11.89
C HIS A 20 0.51 -4.35 -13.02
N TRP A 21 0.91 -5.56 -12.69
CA TRP A 21 0.98 -6.66 -13.64
C TRP A 21 -0.42 -7.16 -13.97
N LEU A 22 -0.60 -7.58 -15.22
CA LEU A 22 -1.91 -7.96 -15.74
C LEU A 22 -2.15 -9.48 -15.58
N ASP A 23 -3.41 -9.85 -15.40
CA ASP A 23 -3.90 -11.22 -15.45
C ASP A 23 -4.12 -11.69 -16.91
N LYS A 24 -4.61 -12.92 -17.07
CA LYS A 24 -4.86 -13.53 -18.39
C LYS A 24 -5.96 -12.82 -19.20
N ASN A 25 -6.80 -12.03 -18.53
CA ASN A 25 -7.90 -11.28 -19.12
C ASN A 25 -7.52 -9.79 -19.35
N GLU A 26 -6.22 -9.47 -19.22
CA GLU A 26 -5.68 -8.12 -19.31
C GLU A 26 -6.22 -7.13 -18.26
N GLN A 27 -6.70 -7.63 -17.13
CA GLN A 27 -7.06 -6.85 -15.94
C GLN A 27 -5.88 -6.77 -14.98
N VAL A 28 -5.90 -5.82 -14.05
CA VAL A 28 -4.89 -5.78 -12.97
C VAL A 28 -5.01 -7.05 -12.12
N ALA A 29 -3.92 -7.79 -11.98
CA ALA A 29 -3.89 -9.01 -11.16
C ALA A 29 -4.07 -8.66 -9.68
N SER A 30 -4.85 -9.47 -8.96
CA SER A 30 -5.16 -9.20 -7.54
C SER A 30 -4.07 -9.69 -6.59
N ASN A 31 -3.10 -10.46 -7.09
CA ASN A 31 -1.91 -10.95 -6.38
C ASN A 31 -0.88 -11.50 -7.38
N GLU A 32 0.35 -11.79 -6.92
CA GLU A 32 1.43 -12.31 -7.79
C GLU A 32 1.09 -13.65 -8.45
N GLY A 33 0.28 -14.51 -7.80
CA GLY A 33 -0.15 -15.80 -8.35
C GLY A 33 -1.13 -15.68 -9.53
N GLU A 34 -1.79 -14.54 -9.67
CA GLU A 34 -2.70 -14.23 -10.78
C GLU A 34 -2.00 -13.52 -11.95
N VAL A 35 -0.74 -13.13 -11.78
CA VAL A 35 0.03 -12.47 -12.85
C VAL A 35 0.19 -13.42 -14.01
N PHE A 36 -0.20 -12.95 -15.20
CA PHE A 36 -0.09 -13.74 -16.40
C PHE A 36 1.32 -13.68 -16.97
N TRP A 37 2.01 -14.81 -16.84
CA TRP A 37 3.31 -15.07 -17.45
C TRP A 37 3.13 -15.84 -18.74
N GLN A 38 3.74 -15.37 -19.81
CA GLN A 38 3.69 -16.02 -21.11
C GLN A 38 5.08 -16.42 -21.57
N TYR A 39 5.21 -17.67 -22.00
CA TYR A 39 6.47 -18.21 -22.49
C TYR A 39 6.74 -17.78 -23.94
N CYS A 40 7.88 -17.13 -24.15
CA CYS A 40 8.38 -16.65 -25.43
C CYS A 40 9.68 -17.33 -25.89
N GLY A 41 10.27 -18.22 -25.08
CA GLY A 41 11.52 -18.91 -25.44
C GLY A 41 12.79 -18.06 -25.27
N LEU A 42 13.92 -18.67 -25.57
CA LEU A 42 15.31 -18.21 -25.54
C LEU A 42 16.04 -18.76 -26.77
N THR A 43 16.95 -17.97 -27.35
CA THR A 43 17.82 -18.45 -28.43
C THR A 43 17.03 -19.05 -29.59
N ASP A 44 17.24 -20.33 -29.91
CA ASP A 44 16.64 -21.00 -31.06
C ASP A 44 15.14 -21.28 -30.92
N ASP A 45 14.61 -21.34 -29.69
CA ASP A 45 13.16 -21.54 -29.44
C ASP A 45 12.39 -20.23 -29.23
N PHE A 46 13.06 -19.08 -29.44
CA PHE A 46 12.47 -17.76 -29.28
C PHE A 46 11.36 -17.51 -30.30
N LYS A 47 10.17 -17.18 -29.80
CA LYS A 47 8.95 -16.97 -30.58
C LYS A 47 8.84 -15.51 -31.01
N GLU A 48 9.64 -15.12 -31.99
CA GLU A 48 9.71 -13.72 -32.45
C GLU A 48 8.34 -13.18 -32.90
N GLU A 49 7.56 -13.96 -33.65
CA GLU A 49 6.21 -13.56 -34.09
C GLU A 49 5.27 -13.28 -32.92
N LEU A 50 5.34 -14.09 -31.85
CA LEU A 50 4.55 -13.90 -30.63
C LEU A 50 4.94 -12.59 -29.94
N VAL A 51 6.25 -12.32 -29.84
CA VAL A 51 6.79 -11.12 -29.20
C VAL A 51 6.44 -9.87 -30.01
N ASN A 52 6.53 -9.93 -31.34
CA ASN A 52 6.09 -8.85 -32.21
C ASN A 52 4.59 -8.57 -32.06
N ALA A 53 3.74 -9.61 -32.10
CA ALA A 53 2.30 -9.45 -31.96
C ALA A 53 1.89 -8.81 -30.63
N VAL A 54 2.52 -9.21 -29.52
CA VAL A 54 2.22 -8.63 -28.21
C VAL A 54 2.70 -7.19 -28.08
N ILE A 55 3.89 -6.87 -28.61
CA ILE A 55 4.42 -5.50 -28.63
C ILE A 55 3.51 -4.61 -29.49
N GLU A 56 3.13 -5.07 -30.67
CA GLU A 56 2.26 -4.34 -31.60
C GLU A 56 0.92 -4.03 -30.96
N THR A 57 0.29 -5.02 -30.33
CA THR A 57 -1.02 -4.87 -29.70
C THR A 57 -0.95 -3.98 -28.46
N PHE A 58 0.00 -4.22 -27.57
CA PHE A 58 0.07 -3.54 -26.28
C PHE A 58 0.49 -2.06 -26.42
N PHE A 59 1.39 -1.79 -27.36
CA PHE A 59 1.90 -0.45 -27.69
C PHE A 59 1.38 0.05 -29.05
N LYS A 60 0.14 -0.29 -29.42
CA LYS A 60 -0.46 0.06 -30.73
C LYS A 60 -0.29 1.52 -31.16
N ASP A 61 -0.34 2.45 -30.20
CA ASP A 61 -0.27 3.89 -30.46
C ASP A 61 1.16 4.47 -30.40
N LYS A 62 2.19 3.61 -30.40
CA LYS A 62 3.60 4.00 -30.26
C LYS A 62 4.44 3.46 -31.41
N GLU A 63 5.27 4.33 -31.98
CA GLU A 63 6.25 3.96 -33.03
C GLU A 63 7.62 3.59 -32.43
N TYR A 64 8.02 4.26 -31.34
CA TYR A 64 9.29 4.03 -30.65
C TYR A 64 9.07 3.66 -29.19
N LEU A 65 9.91 2.76 -28.68
CA LEU A 65 9.88 2.27 -27.30
C LEU A 65 11.27 2.33 -26.68
N TYR A 66 11.34 2.50 -25.36
CA TYR A 66 12.58 2.34 -24.63
C TYR A 66 12.81 0.85 -24.34
N LEU A 67 13.97 0.35 -24.77
CA LEU A 67 14.47 -0.99 -24.48
C LEU A 67 15.50 -0.90 -23.35
N CYS A 68 15.13 -1.36 -22.16
CA CYS A 68 15.89 -1.22 -20.92
C CYS A 68 16.57 -2.53 -20.54
N ILE A 69 17.84 -2.74 -20.94
CA ILE A 69 18.61 -3.95 -20.61
C ILE A 69 19.60 -3.69 -19.47
N SER A 70 20.27 -2.54 -19.51
CA SER A 70 21.19 -2.08 -18.45
C SER A 70 21.45 -0.58 -18.58
N PRO A 71 22.08 0.10 -17.60
CA PRO A 71 22.36 1.53 -17.69
C PRO A 71 23.16 1.95 -18.93
N SER A 72 23.99 1.05 -19.49
CA SER A 72 24.79 1.29 -20.69
C SER A 72 24.21 0.64 -21.96
N LYS A 73 23.09 -0.08 -21.84
CA LYS A 73 22.37 -0.73 -22.94
C LYS A 73 20.88 -0.41 -22.81
N THR A 74 20.58 0.87 -22.83
CA THR A 74 19.21 1.38 -22.84
C THR A 74 19.11 2.29 -24.03
N ASP A 75 18.18 2.00 -24.93
CA ASP A 75 18.06 2.67 -26.22
C ASP A 75 16.59 3.01 -26.49
N LEU A 76 16.34 4.07 -27.27
CA LEU A 76 15.05 4.32 -27.91
C LEU A 76 15.09 3.64 -29.28
N ILE A 77 14.19 2.69 -29.50
CA ILE A 77 14.20 1.83 -30.69
C ILE A 77 12.82 1.79 -31.35
N ASN A 78 12.79 1.71 -32.68
CA ASN A 78 11.55 1.50 -33.41
C ASN A 78 10.92 0.16 -32.98
N LYS A 79 9.62 0.17 -32.72
CA LYS A 79 8.83 -0.95 -32.21
C LYS A 79 9.04 -2.24 -33.03
N GLU A 80 9.16 -2.13 -34.35
CA GLU A 80 9.36 -3.26 -35.27
C GLU A 80 10.69 -4.01 -35.06
N LEU A 81 11.70 -3.34 -34.49
CA LEU A 81 13.04 -3.93 -34.28
C LEU A 81 13.23 -4.49 -32.86
N VAL A 82 12.23 -4.32 -31.98
CA VAL A 82 12.38 -4.66 -30.56
C VAL A 82 12.52 -6.17 -30.33
N ALA A 83 11.71 -6.99 -31.01
CA ALA A 83 11.72 -8.44 -30.78
C ALA A 83 13.08 -9.07 -31.15
N GLY A 84 13.68 -8.69 -32.28
CA GLY A 84 15.02 -9.15 -32.66
C GLY A 84 16.09 -8.78 -31.63
N ARG A 85 16.02 -7.58 -31.06
CA ARG A 85 16.95 -7.14 -30.00
C ARG A 85 16.76 -7.88 -28.68
N ILE A 86 15.53 -8.28 -28.37
CA ILE A 86 15.24 -9.16 -27.22
C ILE A 86 15.86 -10.52 -27.45
N ALA A 87 15.66 -11.13 -28.62
CA ALA A 87 16.21 -12.46 -28.95
C ALA A 87 17.74 -12.53 -28.72
N GLU A 88 18.47 -11.48 -29.12
CA GLU A 88 19.92 -11.39 -28.97
C GLU A 88 20.43 -11.36 -27.52
N GLN A 89 19.62 -10.84 -26.58
CA GLN A 89 20.08 -10.49 -25.23
C GLN A 89 19.37 -11.26 -24.11
N LEU A 90 18.19 -11.83 -24.38
CA LEU A 90 17.31 -12.35 -23.33
C LEU A 90 17.98 -13.44 -22.48
N HIS A 91 18.73 -14.36 -23.11
CA HIS A 91 19.47 -15.41 -22.41
C HIS A 91 20.59 -14.90 -21.48
N LYS A 92 20.91 -13.60 -21.49
CA LYS A 92 21.97 -13.00 -20.65
C LYS A 92 21.41 -12.19 -19.50
N LYS A 93 20.29 -11.49 -19.70
CA LYS A 93 19.71 -10.54 -18.75
C LYS A 93 18.21 -10.38 -18.97
N ASP A 94 17.53 -10.02 -17.91
CA ASP A 94 16.16 -9.54 -17.99
C ASP A 94 16.09 -8.22 -18.78
N ILE A 95 14.99 -8.03 -19.50
CA ILE A 95 14.81 -6.92 -20.43
C ILE A 95 13.47 -6.25 -20.15
N GLY A 96 13.51 -4.93 -19.98
CA GLY A 96 12.32 -4.10 -19.92
C GLY A 96 12.00 -3.46 -21.27
N ILE A 97 10.72 -3.37 -21.61
CA ILE A 97 10.20 -2.45 -22.63
C ILE A 97 9.25 -1.49 -21.94
N THR A 98 9.34 -0.21 -22.28
CA THR A 98 8.39 0.81 -21.81
C THR A 98 8.14 1.87 -22.86
N ASP A 99 6.96 2.49 -22.82
CA ASP A 99 6.69 3.71 -23.59
C ASP A 99 7.30 4.95 -22.91
N GLU A 100 7.25 6.10 -23.59
CA GLU A 100 7.90 7.33 -23.14
C GLU A 100 7.35 7.88 -21.81
N SER A 101 6.06 7.67 -21.55
CA SER A 101 5.39 8.08 -20.31
C SER A 101 5.59 7.10 -19.16
N PHE A 102 6.15 5.91 -19.43
CA PHE A 102 6.27 4.82 -18.47
C PHE A 102 4.92 4.29 -17.98
N ASP A 103 3.85 4.43 -18.75
CA ASP A 103 2.51 4.00 -18.37
C ASP A 103 2.28 2.52 -18.71
N LYS A 104 2.98 2.00 -19.72
CA LYS A 104 2.90 0.61 -20.16
C LYS A 104 4.26 -0.04 -20.13
N MET A 105 4.34 -1.25 -19.58
CA MET A 105 5.58 -2.01 -19.51
C MET A 105 5.39 -3.46 -19.91
N ILE A 106 6.42 -4.03 -20.55
CA ILE A 106 6.59 -5.47 -20.67
C ILE A 106 7.94 -5.80 -20.04
N HIS A 107 7.98 -6.85 -19.22
CA HIS A 107 9.21 -7.34 -18.61
C HIS A 107 9.44 -8.78 -19.05
N PHE A 108 10.58 -9.00 -19.70
CA PHE A 108 11.05 -10.30 -20.13
C PHE A 108 12.14 -10.77 -19.17
N THR A 109 12.04 -12.02 -18.74
CA THR A 109 13.02 -12.66 -17.88
C THR A 109 14.01 -13.44 -18.72
N SER A 110 15.22 -13.59 -18.20
CA SER A 110 16.28 -14.41 -18.80
C SER A 110 15.96 -15.90 -18.89
N TYR A 111 14.82 -16.34 -18.37
CA TYR A 111 14.26 -17.69 -18.52
C TYR A 111 13.24 -17.83 -19.67
N GLY A 112 13.05 -16.79 -20.48
CA GLY A 112 12.22 -16.86 -21.69
C GLY A 112 10.73 -16.73 -21.43
N VAL A 113 10.33 -16.11 -20.32
CA VAL A 113 8.94 -15.71 -20.06
C VAL A 113 8.83 -14.20 -19.94
N TYR A 114 7.66 -13.65 -20.26
CA TYR A 114 7.34 -12.24 -20.06
C TYR A 114 6.03 -12.01 -19.33
N LYS A 115 5.89 -10.83 -18.76
CA LYS A 115 4.63 -10.29 -18.23
C LYS A 115 4.40 -8.86 -18.69
N LYS A 116 3.14 -8.45 -18.77
CA LYS A 116 2.70 -7.10 -19.14
C LYS A 116 2.15 -6.38 -17.93
N GLY A 117 2.35 -5.08 -17.87
CA GLY A 117 1.85 -4.26 -16.78
C GLY A 117 1.55 -2.84 -17.18
N ILE A 118 0.70 -2.19 -16.39
CA ILE A 118 0.38 -0.78 -16.49
C ILE A 118 0.82 -0.06 -15.22
N ASN A 119 1.57 1.02 -15.37
CA ASN A 119 1.91 1.91 -14.26
C ASN A 119 0.90 3.07 -14.28
N GLN A 120 -0.22 2.86 -13.60
CA GLN A 120 -1.15 3.93 -13.31
C GLN A 120 -0.47 4.87 -12.31
N GLY A 121 -0.24 6.12 -12.72
CA GLY A 121 0.26 7.14 -11.82
C GLY A 121 -0.72 7.31 -10.67
N PHE A 122 -0.29 7.05 -9.46
CA PHE A 122 -1.09 7.33 -8.28
C PHE A 122 -0.92 8.78 -7.87
N ASP A 123 -2.05 9.46 -7.68
CA ASP A 123 -2.05 10.80 -7.16
C ASP A 123 -1.32 10.84 -5.82
N LYS A 124 -0.61 11.93 -5.56
CA LYS A 124 -0.03 12.16 -4.23
C LYS A 124 -1.10 12.49 -3.18
N VAL A 125 -2.26 12.92 -3.66
CA VAL A 125 -3.39 13.40 -2.86
C VAL A 125 -4.66 12.98 -3.58
N ARG A 126 -5.59 12.36 -2.87
CA ARG A 126 -6.92 12.06 -3.40
C ARG A 126 -7.93 12.96 -2.71
N LYS A 127 -8.94 13.41 -3.46
CA LYS A 127 -10.13 14.03 -2.86
C LYS A 127 -11.02 12.91 -2.31
N ARG A 128 -11.30 12.95 -1.00
CA ARG A 128 -12.27 12.06 -0.36
C ARG A 128 -13.64 12.20 -1.02
N SER A 129 -14.36 11.08 -1.17
CA SER A 129 -15.72 11.09 -1.71
C SER A 129 -16.69 11.71 -0.71
N ASP A 130 -17.63 12.52 -1.22
CA ASP A 130 -18.69 13.09 -0.40
C ASP A 130 -19.51 11.94 0.24
N ASN A 131 -19.76 12.01 1.55
CA ASN A 131 -20.45 11.00 2.36
C ASN A 131 -19.69 9.69 2.67
N GLN A 132 -18.40 9.57 2.32
CA GLN A 132 -17.59 8.43 2.75
C GLN A 132 -17.49 8.40 4.28
N SER A 133 -17.73 7.25 4.92
CA SER A 133 -17.52 7.11 6.38
C SER A 133 -16.03 7.01 6.71
N LEU A 134 -15.65 7.48 7.90
CA LEU A 134 -14.29 7.32 8.42
C LEU A 134 -14.05 5.84 8.74
N GLN A 135 -12.93 5.30 8.27
CA GLN A 135 -12.46 3.97 8.67
C GLN A 135 -11.49 4.10 9.85
N VAL A 136 -11.97 3.79 11.06
CA VAL A 136 -11.10 3.67 12.23
C VAL A 136 -10.55 2.25 12.25
N SER A 137 -9.25 2.10 12.52
CA SER A 137 -8.62 0.80 12.67
C SER A 137 -7.64 0.83 13.83
N PHE A 138 -7.69 -0.21 14.66
CA PHE A 138 -6.76 -0.38 15.76
C PHE A 138 -5.73 -1.46 15.45
N PHE A 139 -4.48 -1.20 15.76
CA PHE A 139 -3.40 -2.17 15.63
C PHE A 139 -2.73 -2.39 16.99
N THR A 140 -2.23 -3.60 17.21
CA THR A 140 -1.50 -3.94 18.44
C THR A 140 -0.10 -4.36 18.05
N ASN A 141 0.88 -3.53 18.38
CA ASN A 141 2.27 -3.76 18.04
C ASN A 141 2.94 -4.54 19.17
N VAL A 142 3.27 -5.81 18.93
CA VAL A 142 3.83 -6.74 19.92
C VAL A 142 5.10 -7.36 19.37
N ILE A 143 6.15 -7.36 20.19
CA ILE A 143 7.38 -8.15 19.96
C ILE A 143 7.75 -8.98 21.21
N GLU A 144 7.20 -8.63 22.38
CA GLU A 144 7.59 -9.20 23.66
C GLU A 144 6.67 -10.34 24.09
N GLU A 145 7.27 -11.39 24.66
CA GLU A 145 6.55 -12.58 25.14
C GLU A 145 5.51 -12.24 26.21
N LYS A 146 5.78 -11.25 27.06
CA LYS A 146 4.90 -10.83 28.16
C LYS A 146 3.59 -10.17 27.69
N THR A 147 3.57 -9.53 26.53
CA THR A 147 2.39 -8.83 26.00
C THR A 147 1.68 -9.56 24.87
N LYS A 148 2.21 -10.69 24.41
CA LYS A 148 1.73 -11.40 23.20
C LYS A 148 0.27 -11.86 23.22
N LEU A 149 -0.30 -12.06 24.41
CA LEU A 149 -1.69 -12.51 24.53
C LEU A 149 -2.69 -11.34 24.51
N ILE A 150 -2.24 -10.12 24.80
CA ILE A 150 -3.09 -8.93 24.90
C ILE A 150 -3.88 -8.64 23.62
N PRO A 151 -3.30 -8.74 22.39
CA PRO A 151 -4.08 -8.57 21.15
C PRO A 151 -5.31 -9.47 21.09
N SER A 152 -5.17 -10.75 21.48
CA SER A 152 -6.27 -11.71 21.46
C SER A 152 -7.37 -11.36 22.46
N TYR A 153 -7.04 -10.59 23.50
CA TYR A 153 -7.99 -10.14 24.50
C TYR A 153 -8.82 -8.95 24.03
N LEU A 154 -8.23 -8.10 23.17
CA LEU A 154 -8.81 -6.84 22.72
C LEU A 154 -9.57 -6.93 21.41
N ASN A 155 -9.17 -7.85 20.50
CA ASN A 155 -9.63 -7.85 19.11
C ASN A 155 -11.15 -7.76 18.93
N GLU A 156 -11.92 -8.49 19.74
CA GLU A 156 -13.39 -8.45 19.65
C GLU A 156 -13.95 -7.07 20.05
N TYR A 157 -13.38 -6.45 21.09
CA TYR A 157 -13.81 -5.16 21.62
C TYR A 157 -13.40 -4.00 20.72
N LEU A 158 -12.18 -4.04 20.17
CA LEU A 158 -11.71 -3.03 19.22
C LEU A 158 -12.61 -3.02 17.97
N ARG A 159 -13.01 -4.20 17.45
CA ARG A 159 -13.94 -4.30 16.32
C ARG A 159 -15.32 -3.70 16.62
N LEU A 160 -15.80 -3.79 17.86
CA LEU A 160 -17.05 -3.12 18.25
C LEU A 160 -16.91 -1.60 18.18
N ILE A 161 -15.78 -1.07 18.65
CA ILE A 161 -15.48 0.37 18.58
C ILE A 161 -15.34 0.83 17.13
N GLU A 162 -14.60 0.09 16.29
CA GLU A 162 -14.45 0.39 14.85
C GLU A 162 -15.81 0.48 14.16
N LYS A 163 -16.71 -0.45 14.46
CA LYS A 163 -18.06 -0.48 13.89
C LYS A 163 -18.90 0.73 14.34
N ASP A 164 -18.87 1.07 15.62
CA ASP A 164 -19.61 2.21 16.16
C ASP A 164 -19.09 3.55 15.60
N LEU A 165 -17.79 3.63 15.28
CA LEU A 165 -17.14 4.81 14.69
C LEU A 165 -17.18 4.87 13.17
N TYR A 166 -17.80 3.88 12.50
CA TYR A 166 -17.94 3.90 11.04
C TYR A 166 -19.05 4.87 10.62
N LYS A 167 -18.78 6.16 10.74
CA LYS A 167 -19.69 7.27 10.41
C LYS A 167 -18.97 8.35 9.60
N ASN A 168 -19.74 9.24 8.98
CA ASN A 168 -19.19 10.39 8.30
C ASN A 168 -18.99 11.57 9.26
N TYR A 169 -17.74 11.89 9.58
CA TYR A 169 -17.34 13.04 10.41
C TYR A 169 -16.84 14.25 9.61
N GLY A 170 -17.04 14.30 8.29
CA GLY A 170 -16.53 15.37 7.45
C GLY A 170 -14.99 15.41 7.36
N GLY A 171 -14.44 16.47 6.76
CA GLY A 171 -12.99 16.62 6.53
C GLY A 171 -12.42 15.70 5.44
N THR A 172 -11.10 15.76 5.25
CA THR A 172 -10.40 14.99 4.20
C THR A 172 -9.94 13.61 4.65
N MET A 173 -9.90 13.34 5.96
CA MET A 173 -9.42 12.08 6.52
C MET A 173 -10.34 10.90 6.14
N GLU A 174 -9.76 9.88 5.50
CA GLU A 174 -10.49 8.68 5.07
C GLU A 174 -10.31 7.53 6.06
N SER A 175 -9.12 7.44 6.67
CA SER A 175 -8.79 6.43 7.67
C SER A 175 -8.12 7.06 8.89
N LEU A 176 -8.38 6.51 10.07
CA LEU A 176 -7.67 6.81 11.30
C LEU A 176 -7.10 5.52 11.87
N TRP A 177 -5.78 5.44 11.95
CA TRP A 177 -5.06 4.31 12.52
C TRP A 177 -4.57 4.67 13.92
N ILE A 178 -4.87 3.79 14.88
CA ILE A 178 -4.51 3.95 16.28
C ILE A 178 -3.74 2.70 16.69
N ASP A 179 -2.43 2.84 16.89
CA ASP A 179 -1.60 1.73 17.34
C ASP A 179 -1.52 1.67 18.86
N ILE A 180 -1.59 0.47 19.41
CA ILE A 180 -1.32 0.19 20.83
C ILE A 180 0.08 -0.43 20.90
N GLU A 181 1.05 0.36 21.35
CA GLU A 181 2.46 -0.02 21.43
C GLU A 181 2.71 -0.91 22.65
N LEU A 182 2.57 -2.22 22.47
CA LEU A 182 2.81 -3.23 23.51
C LEU A 182 4.28 -3.70 23.55
N VAL A 183 5.20 -2.78 23.20
CA VAL A 183 6.65 -2.95 23.28
C VAL A 183 7.21 -1.88 24.23
N GLU A 184 7.82 -2.30 25.33
CA GLU A 184 8.16 -1.39 26.44
C GLU A 184 9.17 -0.31 26.04
N LYS A 185 10.09 -0.66 25.14
CA LYS A 185 11.13 0.25 24.63
C LYS A 185 10.67 1.15 23.48
N GLN A 186 9.49 0.89 22.90
CA GLN A 186 8.96 1.68 21.81
C GLN A 186 8.29 2.93 22.38
N GLU A 187 8.60 4.09 21.82
CA GLU A 187 7.92 5.34 22.18
C GLU A 187 6.69 5.54 21.30
N PRO A 188 5.59 6.12 21.84
CA PRO A 188 4.41 6.40 21.05
C PRO A 188 4.70 7.50 20.03
N TYR A 189 4.24 7.28 18.81
CA TYR A 189 4.21 8.26 17.74
C TYR A 189 3.06 9.26 17.95
N PRO A 190 3.36 10.58 17.93
CA PRO A 190 2.32 11.58 17.97
C PRO A 190 1.49 11.57 16.68
N PHE A 191 0.29 12.15 16.74
CA PHE A 191 -0.56 12.28 15.56
C PHE A 191 0.15 12.90 14.35
N ARG A 192 0.08 12.17 13.23
CA ARG A 192 0.50 12.57 11.89
C ARG A 192 -0.64 12.36 10.91
N PHE A 193 -0.71 13.23 9.90
CA PHE A 193 -1.65 13.08 8.78
C PHE A 193 -0.87 12.84 7.49
N GLN A 194 -1.06 11.66 6.90
CA GLN A 194 -0.37 11.22 5.70
C GLN A 194 -1.35 11.18 4.53
N LYS A 195 -1.09 11.97 3.50
CA LYS A 195 -1.92 12.02 2.29
C LYS A 195 -1.97 10.70 1.54
N ARG A 196 -0.92 9.88 1.70
CA ARG A 196 -0.78 8.57 1.08
C ARG A 196 0.16 7.69 1.89
N VAL A 197 -0.27 6.46 2.16
CA VAL A 197 0.50 5.42 2.84
C VAL A 197 0.52 4.19 1.95
N ASN A 198 1.67 3.52 1.81
CA ASN A 198 1.76 2.30 1.02
C ASN A 198 0.94 1.20 1.71
N SER A 199 0.18 0.44 0.93
CA SER A 199 -0.53 -0.76 1.36
C SER A 199 0.18 -1.98 0.76
N PRO A 200 1.25 -2.49 1.41
CA PRO A 200 2.04 -3.58 0.84
C PRO A 200 1.26 -4.90 0.71
N SER A 201 0.13 -5.02 1.40
CA SER A 201 -0.76 -6.17 1.36
C SER A 201 -1.78 -6.14 0.22
N SER A 202 -1.91 -5.02 -0.52
CA SER A 202 -2.87 -4.87 -1.60
C SER A 202 -2.18 -4.71 -2.95
N TYR A 203 -2.57 -5.56 -3.89
CA TYR A 203 -2.09 -5.54 -5.29
C TYR A 203 -2.93 -4.62 -6.18
N THR A 204 -4.18 -4.37 -5.81
CA THR A 204 -5.13 -3.53 -6.55
C THR A 204 -5.17 -2.09 -6.02
N ASP A 205 -4.97 -1.93 -4.72
CA ASP A 205 -5.00 -0.66 -4.01
C ASP A 205 -3.68 -0.47 -3.25
N PRO A 206 -2.56 -0.22 -3.96
CA PRO A 206 -1.23 -0.18 -3.33
C PRO A 206 -1.04 1.00 -2.38
N TYR A 207 -2.06 1.85 -2.22
CA TYR A 207 -2.04 2.99 -1.32
C TYR A 207 -3.37 3.18 -0.59
N THR A 208 -3.27 3.49 0.71
CA THR A 208 -4.35 4.10 1.49
C THR A 208 -4.15 5.61 1.51
N TYR A 209 -5.20 6.38 1.27
CA TYR A 209 -5.14 7.84 1.17
C TYR A 209 -5.64 8.51 2.44
N ASN A 210 -5.15 9.73 2.69
CA ASN A 210 -5.65 10.62 3.74
C ASN A 210 -5.78 9.94 5.13
N VAL A 211 -4.68 9.33 5.57
CA VAL A 211 -4.59 8.54 6.79
C VAL A 211 -4.12 9.40 7.95
N GLY A 212 -4.97 9.57 8.96
CA GLY A 212 -4.54 9.99 10.29
C GLY A 212 -3.93 8.81 11.04
N HIS A 213 -2.86 9.04 11.77
CA HIS A 213 -2.15 7.98 12.48
C HIS A 213 -1.55 8.51 13.77
N PHE A 214 -1.76 7.82 14.88
CA PHE A 214 -1.07 8.04 16.14
C PHE A 214 -1.01 6.71 16.92
N SER A 215 -0.25 6.69 18.00
CA SER A 215 -0.14 5.48 18.81
C SER A 215 -0.15 5.82 20.29
N ILE A 216 -0.66 4.88 21.08
CA ILE A 216 -0.67 4.95 22.55
C ILE A 216 0.30 3.93 23.12
N LYS A 217 0.84 4.23 24.30
CA LYS A 217 1.73 3.34 25.04
C LYS A 217 1.17 3.13 26.45
N PRO A 218 0.90 1.87 26.87
CA PRO A 218 0.50 1.61 28.23
C PRO A 218 1.68 1.78 29.20
N ASP A 219 1.35 2.03 30.46
CA ASP A 219 2.28 1.87 31.57
C ASP A 219 2.48 0.38 31.83
N PHE A 220 3.65 -0.14 31.45
CA PHE A 220 3.99 -1.55 31.63
C PHE A 220 4.08 -1.96 33.10
N ASN A 221 4.43 -1.05 34.01
CA ASN A 221 4.44 -1.35 35.45
C ASN A 221 3.02 -1.54 36.00
N LEU A 222 2.04 -0.83 35.43
CA LEU A 222 0.64 -1.03 35.76
C LEU A 222 0.12 -2.31 35.12
N LEU A 223 0.42 -2.53 33.84
CA LEU A 223 0.03 -3.71 33.08
C LEU A 223 0.44 -5.01 33.78
N ASP A 224 1.69 -5.07 34.30
CA ASP A 224 2.23 -6.23 35.02
C ASP A 224 1.50 -6.52 36.35
N LYS A 225 0.80 -5.53 36.92
CA LYS A 225 0.03 -5.69 38.17
C LYS A 225 -1.41 -6.16 37.92
N LEU A 226 -1.91 -6.08 36.69
CA LEU A 226 -3.28 -6.45 36.35
C LEU A 226 -3.40 -7.97 36.22
N GLN A 227 -4.21 -8.58 37.09
CA GLN A 227 -4.24 -10.04 37.24
C GLN A 227 -5.27 -10.76 36.35
N SER A 228 -6.09 -10.03 35.59
CA SER A 228 -7.13 -10.65 34.74
C SER A 228 -7.22 -10.02 33.36
N LYS A 229 -7.66 -10.83 32.37
CA LYS A 229 -7.97 -10.38 31.00
C LYS A 229 -8.86 -9.14 31.01
N SER A 230 -9.96 -9.17 31.77
CA SER A 230 -10.92 -8.06 31.79
C SER A 230 -10.33 -6.77 32.33
N LEU A 231 -9.48 -6.84 33.37
CA LEU A 231 -8.81 -5.65 33.91
C LEU A 231 -7.80 -5.06 32.93
N ILE A 232 -7.05 -5.91 32.22
CA ILE A 232 -6.14 -5.46 31.15
C ILE A 232 -6.93 -4.76 30.04
N CYS A 233 -8.04 -5.36 29.58
CA CYS A 233 -8.88 -4.76 28.57
C CYS A 233 -9.45 -3.41 29.04
N LEU A 234 -10.04 -3.35 30.24
CA LEU A 234 -10.60 -2.11 30.79
C LEU A 234 -9.55 -0.98 30.81
N TYR A 235 -8.35 -1.27 31.32
CA TYR A 235 -7.25 -0.32 31.35
C TYR A 235 -6.87 0.20 29.95
N LEU A 236 -6.73 -0.68 28.97
CA LEU A 236 -6.35 -0.29 27.61
C LEU A 236 -7.46 0.49 26.89
N ILE A 237 -8.73 0.18 27.16
CA ILE A 237 -9.87 0.95 26.65
C ILE A 237 -9.93 2.34 27.30
N ASP A 238 -9.65 2.45 28.60
CA ASP A 238 -9.54 3.76 29.27
C ASP A 238 -8.42 4.61 28.68
N LEU A 239 -7.25 4.00 28.43
CA LEU A 239 -6.13 4.68 27.79
C LEU A 239 -6.49 5.16 26.37
N LEU A 240 -7.26 4.37 25.61
CA LEU A 240 -7.78 4.79 24.30
C LEU A 240 -8.72 5.99 24.41
N CYS A 241 -9.66 6.00 25.38
CA CYS A 241 -10.54 7.14 25.62
C CYS A 241 -9.74 8.43 25.86
N GLU A 242 -8.71 8.36 26.71
CA GLU A 242 -7.88 9.51 27.04
C GLU A 242 -7.11 10.04 25.82
N SER A 243 -6.61 9.11 25.00
CA SER A 243 -5.77 9.40 23.84
C SER A 243 -6.47 10.19 22.74
N ILE A 244 -7.80 10.17 22.67
CA ILE A 244 -8.54 10.88 21.62
C ILE A 244 -8.27 12.39 21.65
N ASN A 245 -7.88 12.91 22.82
CA ASN A 245 -7.49 14.31 23.00
C ASN A 245 -6.21 14.68 22.21
N GLU A 246 -5.40 13.72 21.78
CA GLU A 246 -4.24 13.99 20.92
C GLU A 246 -4.64 14.69 19.62
N LEU A 247 -5.82 14.37 19.08
CA LEU A 247 -6.37 15.00 17.88
C LEU A 247 -6.76 16.47 18.13
N SER A 248 -7.22 16.81 19.33
CA SER A 248 -7.68 18.17 19.68
C SER A 248 -6.59 19.23 19.48
N ASN A 249 -5.33 18.84 19.69
CA ASN A 249 -4.15 19.70 19.54
C ASN A 249 -3.72 19.90 18.08
N ARG A 250 -4.44 19.30 17.12
CA ARG A 250 -4.08 19.23 15.71
C ARG A 250 -5.16 19.81 14.78
N LYS A 251 -5.99 20.75 15.25
CA LYS A 251 -7.07 21.41 14.48
C LYS A 251 -6.70 21.81 13.05
N LYS A 252 -5.51 22.39 12.84
CA LYS A 252 -5.05 22.78 11.49
C LYS A 252 -4.89 21.58 10.53
N ALA A 253 -4.48 20.42 11.03
CA ALA A 253 -4.33 19.21 10.23
C ALA A 253 -5.66 18.49 9.98
N LEU A 254 -6.63 18.69 10.88
CA LEU A 254 -7.96 18.07 10.82
C LEU A 254 -8.90 18.76 9.82
N GLY A 255 -8.69 20.05 9.54
CA GLY A 255 -9.50 20.80 8.57
C GLY A 255 -10.98 20.81 8.96
N ASP A 256 -11.85 20.39 8.04
CA ASP A 256 -13.32 20.34 8.25
C ASP A 256 -13.79 19.08 8.99
N PHE A 257 -12.89 18.32 9.61
CA PHE A 257 -13.24 17.16 10.42
C PHE A 257 -13.94 17.60 11.72
N ASP A 258 -15.15 17.08 11.95
CA ASP A 258 -15.92 17.34 13.16
C ASP A 258 -15.38 16.53 14.35
N PHE A 259 -14.29 17.04 14.92
CA PHE A 259 -13.63 16.44 16.06
C PHE A 259 -14.54 16.34 17.29
N SER A 260 -15.43 17.31 17.51
CA SER A 260 -16.29 17.32 18.70
C SER A 260 -17.27 16.15 18.66
N THR A 261 -17.93 15.95 17.52
CA THR A 261 -18.85 14.81 17.33
C THR A 261 -18.09 13.49 17.37
N PHE A 262 -16.94 13.41 16.68
CA PHE A 262 -16.10 12.21 16.72
C PHE A 262 -15.64 11.84 18.13
N GLN A 263 -15.18 12.82 18.92
CA GLN A 263 -14.75 12.61 20.29
C GLN A 263 -15.88 12.07 21.17
N SER A 264 -17.08 12.66 21.06
CA SER A 264 -18.26 12.18 21.80
C SER A 264 -18.60 10.73 21.46
N ASP A 265 -18.65 10.42 20.15
CA ASP A 265 -18.92 9.07 19.66
C ASP A 265 -17.85 8.06 20.10
N PHE A 266 -16.58 8.46 20.09
CA PHE A 266 -15.44 7.63 20.51
C PHE A 266 -15.57 7.25 21.99
N ILE A 267 -15.83 8.23 22.86
CA ILE A 267 -16.03 7.99 24.28
C ILE A 267 -17.25 7.10 24.51
N GLU A 268 -18.35 7.34 23.82
CA GLU A 268 -19.56 6.50 23.92
C GLU A 268 -19.29 5.05 23.51
N ALA A 269 -18.59 4.83 22.39
CA ALA A 269 -18.23 3.50 21.90
C ALA A 269 -17.35 2.75 22.91
N CYS A 270 -16.37 3.43 23.51
CA CYS A 270 -15.53 2.85 24.55
C CYS A 270 -16.32 2.52 25.83
N GLU A 271 -17.23 3.40 26.28
CA GLU A 271 -18.06 3.14 27.46
C GLU A 271 -19.01 1.95 27.26
N LYS A 272 -19.56 1.76 26.05
CA LYS A 272 -20.32 0.54 25.70
C LYS A 272 -19.47 -0.70 25.87
N VAL A 273 -18.24 -0.71 25.34
CA VAL A 273 -17.32 -1.84 25.52
C VAL A 273 -17.00 -2.07 27.00
N LYS A 274 -16.72 -1.01 27.77
CA LYS A 274 -16.45 -1.12 29.21
C LYS A 274 -17.61 -1.73 29.98
N SER A 275 -18.86 -1.46 29.58
CA SER A 275 -20.04 -2.08 30.18
C SER A 275 -20.12 -3.60 29.95
N ILE A 276 -19.56 -4.11 28.85
CA ILE A 276 -19.50 -5.55 28.53
C ILE A 276 -18.40 -6.24 29.33
N LEU A 277 -17.32 -5.51 29.65
CA LEU A 277 -16.14 -6.02 30.35
C LEU A 277 -16.31 -6.11 31.88
N LYS A 278 -17.30 -5.41 32.45
CA LYS A 278 -17.65 -5.40 33.87
C LYS A 278 -18.53 -6.59 34.24
#